data_AF-A0A938PX35-F1
#
_entry.id   AF-A0A938PX35-F1
#
_cell.length_a   1.000
_cell.length_b   1.000
_cell.length_c   1.000
_cell.angle_alpha   90.00
_cell.angle_beta   90.00
_cell.angle_gamma   90.00
#
_symmetry.space_group_name_H-M   'P 1'
#
loop_
_entity.id
_entity.type
_entity.pdbx_description
1 polymer ?
#
loop_
_entity_poly.entity_id
_entity_poly.type
_entity_poly.pdbx_seq_one_letter_code
_entity_poly.pdbx_strand_id
1 'polypeptide(L)'
;MYNFNALLIENKSELVEFRDDYTTRAFLEHFGIMKHFPANPIPNNRHFLGIVGYAEQVTHYIVGVMFGGFSNPEDNGFVVHCIPKAGYSTNDVQHAIQKSYLRFCASETVSINWIPANGIYH
;
A
#
# COMPACT_ATOMS: atom_id res chain seq x y z
N MET A 1 -3.31 -17.67 12.64
CA MET A 1 -3.35 -17.15 11.25
C MET A 1 -4.43 -16.09 11.22
N TYR A 2 -4.10 -14.85 10.85
CA TYR A 2 -5.08 -13.75 10.83
C TYR A 2 -6.09 -13.96 9.70
N ASN A 3 -7.38 -13.78 9.97
CA ASN A 3 -8.41 -13.79 8.93
C ASN A 3 -8.67 -12.35 8.45
N PHE A 4 -7.78 -11.85 7.59
CA PHE A 4 -7.86 -10.47 7.09
C PHE A 4 -9.15 -10.19 6.31
N ASN A 5 -9.70 -11.18 5.62
CA ASN A 5 -10.97 -11.02 4.91
C ASN A 5 -12.13 -10.76 5.88
N ALA A 6 -12.22 -11.54 6.97
CA ALA A 6 -13.27 -11.33 7.98
C ALA A 6 -13.16 -9.94 8.61
N LEU A 7 -11.93 -9.50 8.96
CA LEU A 7 -11.69 -8.17 9.50
C LEU A 7 -12.17 -7.06 8.56
N LEU A 8 -11.88 -7.15 7.25
CA LEU A 8 -12.31 -6.16 6.27
C LEU A 8 -13.82 -6.20 5.98
N ILE A 9 -14.49 -7.32 6.24
CA ILE A 9 -15.95 -7.42 6.11
C ILE A 9 -16.64 -6.82 7.32
N GLU A 10 -16.15 -7.13 8.52
CA GLU A 10 -16.64 -6.57 9.78
C GLU A 10 -16.51 -5.03 9.79
N ASN A 11 -15.43 -4.51 9.19
CA ASN A 11 -15.12 -3.08 9.14
C ASN A 11 -15.38 -2.45 7.75
N LYS A 12 -16.38 -2.92 7.01
CA LYS A 12 -16.63 -2.54 5.59
C LYS A 12 -16.78 -1.05 5.28
N SER A 13 -16.99 -0.21 6.29
CA SER A 13 -17.19 1.24 6.18
C SER A 13 -16.09 2.05 6.85
N GLU A 14 -15.08 1.40 7.42
CA GLU A 14 -14.03 2.06 8.19
C GLU A 14 -12.69 1.99 7.47
N LEU A 15 -11.84 2.99 7.69
CA LEU A 15 -10.45 2.90 7.28
C LEU A 15 -9.71 2.01 8.27
N VAL A 16 -9.06 0.97 7.76
CA VAL A 16 -8.21 0.09 8.56
C VAL A 16 -6.75 0.30 8.16
N GLU A 17 -5.88 0.54 9.13
CA GLU A 17 -4.46 0.80 8.90
C GLU A 17 -3.59 -0.20 9.67
N PHE A 18 -2.53 -0.70 9.03
CA PHE A 18 -1.51 -1.53 9.66
C PHE A 18 -0.14 -0.85 9.54
N ARG A 19 0.56 -0.75 10.68
CA ARG A 19 1.92 -0.17 10.77
C ARG A 19 2.95 -1.11 11.38
N ASP A 20 2.51 -2.21 11.99
CA ASP A 20 3.43 -3.23 12.50
C ASP A 20 4.02 -4.00 11.32
N ASP A 21 5.35 -3.94 11.17
CA ASP A 21 6.03 -4.43 9.97
C ASP A 21 5.77 -5.92 9.72
N TYR A 22 5.69 -6.73 10.79
CA TYR A 22 5.38 -8.16 10.69
C TYR A 22 3.95 -8.40 10.20
N THR A 23 2.97 -7.75 10.82
CA THR A 23 1.56 -7.86 10.45
C THR A 23 1.31 -7.33 9.04
N THR A 24 1.92 -6.20 8.69
CA THR A 24 1.79 -5.57 7.38
C THR A 24 2.37 -6.46 6.27
N ARG A 25 3.53 -7.09 6.48
CA ARG A 25 4.09 -8.05 5.51
C ARG A 25 3.18 -9.26 5.34
N ALA A 26 2.71 -9.87 6.42
CA ALA A 26 1.78 -10.99 6.35
C ALA A 26 0.48 -10.63 5.61
N PHE A 27 -0.02 -9.40 5.80
CA PHE A 27 -1.19 -8.88 5.08
C PHE A 27 -0.91 -8.74 3.57
N LEU A 28 0.20 -8.11 3.21
CA LEU A 28 0.61 -7.91 1.80
C LEU A 28 0.85 -9.25 1.09
N GLU A 29 1.43 -10.23 1.78
CA GLU A 29 1.62 -11.59 1.27
C GLU A 29 0.28 -12.32 1.07
N HIS A 30 -0.64 -12.22 2.04
CA HIS A 30 -1.98 -12.83 1.96
C HIS A 30 -2.75 -12.39 0.71
N PHE A 31 -2.64 -11.12 0.31
CA PHE A 31 -3.27 -10.59 -0.90
C PHE A 31 -2.36 -10.65 -2.14
N GLY A 32 -1.16 -11.23 -2.05
CA GLY A 32 -0.22 -11.35 -3.16
C GLY A 32 0.33 -10.01 -3.68
N ILE A 33 0.27 -8.96 -2.87
CA ILE A 33 0.69 -7.59 -3.20
C ILE A 33 2.21 -7.45 -3.09
N MET A 34 2.83 -8.19 -2.17
CA MET A 34 4.27 -8.06 -1.83
C MET A 34 5.20 -8.12 -3.05
N LYS A 35 4.91 -9.01 -4.01
CA LYS A 35 5.71 -9.20 -5.25
C LYS A 35 5.71 -8.02 -6.21
N HIS A 36 4.84 -7.04 -6.01
CA HIS A 36 4.70 -5.87 -6.88
C HIS A 36 5.54 -4.68 -6.42
N PHE A 37 6.12 -4.75 -5.22
CA PHE A 37 7.09 -3.76 -4.77
C PHE A 37 8.42 -3.95 -5.51
N PRO A 38 9.19 -2.86 -5.71
CA PRO A 38 10.51 -2.95 -6.33
C PRO A 38 11.46 -3.83 -5.49
N ALA A 39 12.05 -4.84 -6.12
CA ALA A 39 12.96 -5.79 -5.46
C ALA A 39 14.29 -5.15 -5.01
N ASN A 40 14.74 -4.12 -5.72
CA ASN A 40 15.99 -3.42 -5.44
C ASN A 40 15.76 -1.90 -5.44
N PRO A 41 15.74 -1.25 -4.27
CA PRO A 41 15.81 0.20 -4.25
C PRO A 41 17.16 0.65 -4.81
N ILE A 42 17.10 1.58 -5.77
CA ILE A 42 18.28 2.03 -6.52
C ILE A 42 19.32 2.57 -5.53
N PRO A 43 20.56 2.03 -5.51
CA PRO A 43 21.53 2.26 -4.43
C PRO A 43 22.04 3.72 -4.30
N ASN A 44 21.65 4.61 -5.21
CA ASN A 44 22.18 5.97 -5.30
C ASN A 44 21.17 7.08 -5.02
N ASN A 45 19.91 6.77 -4.65
CA ASN A 45 18.91 7.77 -4.33
C ASN A 45 18.55 7.80 -2.85
N ARG A 46 18.54 9.04 -2.34
CA ARG A 46 17.83 9.49 -1.13
C ARG A 46 16.49 8.76 -1.02
N HIS A 47 16.21 8.21 0.16
CA HIS A 47 14.93 7.65 0.63
C HIS A 47 13.94 7.26 -0.50
N PHE A 48 13.70 5.95 -0.70
CA PHE A 48 12.73 5.49 -1.69
C PHE A 48 11.36 5.24 -1.07
N LEU A 49 10.34 5.46 -1.90
CA LEU A 49 8.94 5.20 -1.60
C LEU A 49 8.36 4.33 -2.72
N GLY A 50 7.83 3.16 -2.37
CA GLY A 50 7.03 2.32 -3.26
C GLY A 50 5.58 2.33 -2.83
N ILE A 51 4.64 2.53 -3.75
CA ILE A 51 3.20 2.44 -3.44
C ILE A 51 2.51 1.51 -4.43
N VAL A 52 1.83 0.50 -3.90
CA VAL A 52 1.09 -0.50 -4.67
C VAL A 52 -0.35 -0.53 -4.20
N GLY A 53 -1.29 -0.46 -5.15
CA GLY A 53 -2.72 -0.52 -4.89
C GLY A 53 -3.33 -1.83 -5.37
N TYR A 54 -4.29 -2.38 -4.63
CA TYR A 54 -5.05 -3.56 -5.01
C TYR A 54 -6.54 -3.24 -4.89
N ALA A 55 -7.20 -3.21 -6.06
CA ALA A 55 -8.60 -2.79 -6.17
C ALA A 55 -9.59 -3.96 -6.17
N GLU A 56 -9.13 -5.21 -6.27
CA GLU A 56 -10.03 -6.38 -6.41
C GLU A 56 -10.67 -6.83 -5.09
N GLN A 57 -10.24 -6.29 -3.94
CA GLN A 57 -10.94 -6.58 -2.68
C GLN A 57 -12.37 -6.04 -2.68
N VAL A 58 -13.31 -6.80 -2.13
CA VAL A 58 -14.74 -6.51 -2.26
C VAL A 58 -15.13 -5.23 -1.52
N THR A 59 -14.67 -5.07 -0.28
CA THR A 59 -15.10 -3.97 0.60
C THR A 59 -14.14 -2.79 0.62
N HIS A 60 -12.86 -3.00 0.29
CA HIS A 60 -11.82 -1.99 0.41
C HIS A 60 -10.93 -1.90 -0.83
N TYR A 61 -10.35 -0.74 -1.07
CA TYR A 61 -9.07 -0.63 -1.76
C TYR A 61 -7.96 -0.89 -0.77
N ILE A 62 -7.01 -1.76 -1.09
CA ILE A 62 -5.80 -1.94 -0.29
C ILE A 62 -4.68 -1.14 -0.93
N VAL A 63 -3.99 -0.32 -0.16
CA VAL A 63 -2.79 0.43 -0.59
C VAL A 63 -1.65 0.08 0.33
N GLY A 64 -0.67 -0.65 -0.19
CA GLY A 64 0.59 -0.90 0.48
C GLY A 64 1.60 0.20 0.16
N VAL A 65 2.29 0.68 1.17
CA VAL A 65 3.35 1.69 1.08
C VAL A 65 4.63 1.09 1.67
N MET A 66 5.72 1.17 0.92
CA MET A 66 7.04 0.71 1.32
C MET A 66 7.97 1.91 1.44
N PHE A 67 8.59 2.06 2.59
CA PHE A 67 9.64 3.05 2.86
C PHE A 67 10.98 2.35 2.94
N GLY A 68 12.01 2.95 2.35
CA GLY A 68 13.36 2.50 2.63
C GLY A 68 14.45 3.50 2.30
N GLY A 69 15.67 3.22 2.75
CA GLY A 69 16.84 4.08 2.57
C GLY A 69 16.99 5.18 3.61
N PHE A 70 16.10 5.27 4.61
CA PHE A 70 16.22 6.19 5.74
C PHE A 70 17.33 5.75 6.70
N SER A 71 18.08 6.70 7.24
CA SER A 71 19.19 6.45 8.16
C SER A 71 18.74 5.88 9.50
N ASN A 72 17.56 6.27 9.96
CA ASN A 72 16.91 5.67 11.12
C ASN A 72 16.18 4.39 10.69
N PRO A 73 16.53 3.21 11.23
CA PRO A 73 15.90 1.95 10.85
C PRO A 73 14.38 1.94 11.01
N GLU A 74 13.85 2.63 12.03
CA GLU A 74 12.41 2.68 12.34
C GLU A 74 11.57 3.45 11.32
N ASP A 75 12.20 4.30 10.49
CA ASP A 75 11.54 5.03 9.41
C ASP A 75 11.43 4.21 8.11
N ASN A 76 12.02 3.00 8.09
CA ASN A 76 11.92 2.05 6.99
C ASN A 76 10.86 0.98 7.32
N GLY A 77 10.25 0.39 6.29
CA GLY A 77 9.27 -0.68 6.49
C GLY A 77 8.03 -0.54 5.62
N PHE A 78 6.90 -1.04 6.11
CA PHE A 78 5.64 -1.09 5.38
C PHE A 78 4.48 -0.49 6.17
N VAL A 79 3.60 0.20 5.45
CA VAL A 79 2.28 0.61 5.95
C VAL A 79 1.23 0.11 4.97
N VAL A 80 0.12 -0.40 5.49
CA VAL A 80 -1.05 -0.74 4.67
C VAL A 80 -2.24 0.10 5.07
N HIS A 81 -2.88 0.70 4.07
CA HIS A 81 -4.16 1.38 4.17
C HIS A 81 -5.24 0.54 3.50
N CYS A 82 -6.28 0.20 4.23
CA CYS A 82 -7.50 -0.39 3.68
C CYS A 82 -8.57 0.68 3.70
N ILE A 83 -8.95 1.18 2.53
CA ILE A 83 -9.87 2.30 2.38
C ILE A 83 -11.21 1.77 1.89
N PRO A 84 -12.33 2.01 2.59
CA PRO A 84 -13.61 1.41 2.27
C PRO A 84 -14.15 1.93 0.93
N LYS A 85 -14.67 1.05 0.08
CA LYS A 85 -15.23 1.44 -1.23
C LYS A 85 -16.55 2.19 -1.12
N ALA A 86 -17.27 2.04 -0.02
CA ALA A 86 -18.61 2.60 0.17
C ALA A 86 -18.68 4.13 0.08
N GLY A 87 -17.54 4.84 0.17
CA GLY A 87 -17.49 6.31 0.09
C GLY A 87 -16.33 6.86 -0.74
N TYR A 88 -15.59 6.02 -1.46
CA TYR A 88 -14.37 6.42 -2.16
C TYR A 88 -14.29 5.79 -3.54
N SER A 89 -13.87 6.58 -4.54
CA SER A 89 -13.41 6.07 -5.83
C SER A 89 -11.90 5.81 -5.81
N THR A 90 -11.39 5.07 -6.79
CA THR A 90 -9.94 4.91 -6.99
C THR A 90 -9.22 6.25 -7.16
N ASN A 91 -9.85 7.24 -7.79
CA ASN A 91 -9.30 8.59 -7.94
C ASN A 91 -9.22 9.33 -6.61
N ASP A 92 -10.22 9.18 -5.75
CA ASP A 92 -10.20 9.78 -4.40
C ASP A 92 -9.05 9.18 -3.57
N VAL A 93 -8.88 7.86 -3.65
CA VAL A 93 -7.76 7.15 -3.01
C VAL A 93 -6.41 7.64 -3.53
N GLN A 94 -6.27 7.73 -4.85
CA GLN A 94 -5.06 8.23 -5.51
C GLN A 94 -4.68 9.63 -4.99
N HIS A 95 -5.63 10.57 -4.99
CA HIS A 95 -5.39 11.93 -4.51
C HIS A 95 -5.07 11.99 -3.01
N ALA A 96 -5.76 11.20 -2.18
CA ALA A 96 -5.52 11.16 -0.74
C ALA A 96 -4.12 10.62 -0.39
N ILE A 97 -3.70 9.54 -1.05
CA ILE A 97 -2.37 8.94 -0.87
C ILE A 97 -1.29 9.87 -1.41
N GLN A 98 -1.50 10.47 -2.58
CA GLN A 98 -0.61 11.50 -3.12
C GLN A 98 -0.37 12.62 -2.12
N LYS A 99 -1.44 13.21 -1.60
CA LYS A 99 -1.35 14.32 -0.64
C LYS A 99 -0.61 13.91 0.64
N SER A 100 -0.84 12.69 1.12
CA SER A 100 -0.24 12.18 2.35
C SER A 100 1.26 11.92 2.21
N TYR A 101 1.70 11.46 1.04
CA TYR A 101 3.07 10.97 0.85
C TYR A 101 3.97 11.84 -0.02
N LEU A 102 3.44 12.89 -0.65
CA LEU A 102 4.22 13.79 -1.51
C LEU A 102 5.49 14.33 -0.82
N ARG A 103 5.40 14.63 0.48
CA ARG A 103 6.52 15.16 1.27
C ARG A 103 7.70 14.20 1.43
N PHE A 104 7.50 12.90 1.19
CA PHE A 104 8.54 11.88 1.32
C PHE A 104 9.22 11.56 -0.02
N CYS A 105 8.66 12.04 -1.13
CA CYS A 105 9.24 11.88 -2.44
C CYS A 105 10.15 13.05 -2.78
N ALA A 106 11.31 12.74 -3.37
CA ALA A 106 12.11 13.75 -4.07
C ALA A 106 11.45 14.19 -5.39
N SER A 107 10.52 13.39 -5.93
CA SER A 107 9.73 13.71 -7.11
C SER A 107 8.50 14.56 -6.76
N GLU A 108 8.11 15.44 -7.67
CA GLU A 108 6.86 16.25 -7.58
C GLU A 108 5.58 15.41 -7.72
N THR A 109 5.71 14.10 -7.90
CA THR A 109 4.60 13.18 -8.09
C THR A 109 4.78 11.90 -7.28
N VAL A 110 3.65 11.44 -6.73
CA VAL A 110 3.47 10.13 -6.11
C VAL A 110 2.44 9.38 -6.96
N SER A 111 2.74 8.15 -7.37
CA SER A 111 1.78 7.32 -8.11
C SER A 111 1.54 6.03 -7.35
N ILE A 112 0.29 5.55 -7.37
CA ILE A 112 -0.04 4.21 -6.89
C ILE A 112 0.08 3.28 -8.10
N ASN A 113 0.91 2.26 -7.99
CA ASN A 113 0.94 1.18 -8.97
C ASN A 113 -0.23 0.23 -8.70
N TRP A 114 -1.35 0.43 -9.39
CA TRP A 114 -2.54 -0.42 -9.23
C TRP A 114 -2.32 -1.78 -9.90
N ILE A 115 -2.47 -2.85 -9.12
CA ILE A 115 -2.46 -4.22 -9.59
C ILE A 115 -3.68 -4.41 -10.51
N PRO A 116 -3.48 -4.85 -11.77
CA PRO A 116 -4.57 -5.03 -12.72
C PRO A 116 -5.53 -6.14 -12.26
N ALA A 117 -6.82 -5.91 -12.50
CA ALA A 117 -7.85 -6.92 -12.35
C ALA A 117 -7.59 -8.07 -13.33
N ASN A 118 -7.35 -9.28 -12.80
CA ASN A 118 -6.95 -10.49 -13.54
C ASN A 118 -5.50 -10.43 -14.07
N GLY A 119 -4.62 -11.19 -13.42
CA GLY A 119 -3.18 -11.23 -13.68
C GLY A 119 -2.76 -11.80 -15.04
N ILE A 120 -3.08 -11.10 -16.13
CA ILE A 120 -2.34 -11.28 -17.39
C ILE A 120 -1.13 -10.35 -17.32
N TYR A 121 -0.04 -10.89 -16.77
CA TYR A 121 1.28 -10.43 -17.13
C TYR A 121 1.56 -11.04 -18.51
N HIS A 122 1.67 -10.20 -19.54
CA HIS A 122 2.31 -10.60 -20.78
C HIS A 122 3.83 -10.67 -20.60
#